data_AF-A0A2N2HKJ0-F1
#
_entry.id   AF-A0A2N2HKJ0-F1
#
_cell.length_a   1.000
_cell.length_b   1.000
_cell.length_c   1.000
_cell.angle_alpha   90.00
_cell.angle_beta   90.00
_cell.angle_gamma   90.00
#
_symmetry.space_group_name_H-M   'P 1'
#
loop_
_entity.id
_entity.type
_entity.pdbx_description
1 polymer ?
#
loop_
_entity_poly.entity_id
_entity_poly.type
_entity_poly.pdbx_seq_one_letter_code
_entity_poly.pdbx_strand_id
1 'polypeptide(L)'
;MPSITLDGMVNRSGRGNDAVVFIDKKDLKRLDTWWRGNRIDTKLGEMYNPVTRKSEVQINANTKAKIFDDRTIVKITIDVRPWKKAGVDRIGIKILEVVRL
;
A
#
# COMPACT_ATOMS: atom_id res chain seq x y z
N MET A 1 -2.49 15.42 -7.99
CA MET A 1 -3.05 14.07 -8.15
C MET A 1 -3.72 13.68 -6.85
N PRO A 2 -4.88 13.01 -6.87
CA PRO A 2 -5.59 12.64 -5.64
C PRO A 2 -4.72 11.72 -4.78
N SER A 3 -4.80 11.91 -3.47
CA SER A 3 -4.07 11.13 -2.46
C SER A 3 -5.00 10.65 -1.36
N ILE A 4 -4.56 9.62 -0.63
CA ILE A 4 -5.24 9.14 0.57
C ILE A 4 -4.20 8.79 1.64
N THR A 5 -4.53 9.09 2.89
CA THR A 5 -3.75 8.70 4.06
C THR A 5 -4.54 7.67 4.86
N LEU A 6 -3.86 6.58 5.20
CA LEU A 6 -4.41 5.41 5.87
C LEU A 6 -3.53 5.05 7.06
N ASP A 7 -4.14 4.55 8.12
CA ASP A 7 -3.42 3.95 9.23
C ASP A 7 -3.09 2.49 8.90
N GLY A 8 -1.94 2.04 9.39
CA GLY A 8 -1.53 0.67 9.23
C GLY A 8 -0.35 0.30 10.11
N MET A 9 0.16 -0.90 9.89
CA MET A 9 1.28 -1.46 10.63
C MET A 9 2.35 -1.95 9.66
N VAL A 10 3.59 -1.55 9.93
CA VAL A 10 4.76 -2.07 9.22
C VAL A 10 4.93 -3.54 9.57
N ASN A 11 5.15 -4.35 8.55
CA ASN A 11 5.56 -5.73 8.71
C ASN A 11 6.86 -5.95 7.93
N ARG A 12 7.87 -6.46 8.61
CA ARG A 12 9.12 -6.89 7.99
C ARG A 12 9.15 -8.41 7.98
N SER A 13 8.90 -9.01 6.82
CA SER A 13 9.06 -10.46 6.70
C SER A 13 10.54 -10.81 6.82
N GLY A 14 10.87 -11.81 7.64
CA GLY A 14 12.27 -12.16 7.97
C GLY A 14 13.09 -12.78 6.83
N ARG A 15 12.57 -12.84 5.60
CA ARG A 15 13.27 -13.34 4.42
C ARG A 15 13.05 -12.37 3.27
N GLY A 16 14.05 -11.52 3.03
CA GLY A 16 13.98 -10.42 2.08
C GLY A 16 13.72 -9.14 2.83
N ASN A 17 14.57 -8.13 2.65
CA ASN A 17 14.51 -6.84 3.34
C ASN A 17 13.31 -5.97 2.88
N ASP A 18 12.15 -6.59 2.72
CA ASP A 18 10.92 -5.99 2.27
C ASP A 18 10.13 -5.50 3.48
N ALA A 19 9.68 -4.26 3.39
CA ALA A 19 8.81 -3.61 4.35
C ALA A 19 7.46 -3.35 3.67
N VAL A 20 6.44 -4.04 4.15
CA VAL A 20 5.05 -3.84 3.72
C VAL A 20 4.28 -3.13 4.82
N VAL A 21 3.22 -2.40 4.45
CA VAL A 21 2.28 -1.81 5.40
C VAL A 21 0.94 -2.52 5.27
N PHE A 22 0.50 -3.15 6.36
CA PHE A 22 -0.83 -3.73 6.50
C PHE A 22 -1.82 -2.62 6.84
N ILE A 23 -2.85 -2.44 6.03
CA ILE A 23 -3.85 -1.39 6.23
C ILE A 23 -4.87 -1.83 7.29
N ASP A 24 -5.15 -0.94 8.24
CA ASP A 24 -6.14 -1.18 9.28
C ASP A 24 -7.52 -1.50 8.70
N LYS A 25 -8.26 -2.40 9.37
CA LYS A 25 -9.61 -2.79 8.96
C LYS A 25 -10.57 -1.59 8.80
N LYS A 26 -10.43 -0.57 9.65
CA LYS A 26 -11.24 0.67 9.61
C LYS A 26 -11.05 1.46 8.31
N ASP A 27 -9.88 1.31 7.69
CA ASP A 27 -9.45 2.07 6.52
C ASP A 27 -9.61 1.30 5.20
N LEU A 28 -9.90 0.00 5.26
CA LEU A 28 -10.14 -0.83 4.06
C LEU A 28 -11.27 -0.29 3.18
N LYS A 29 -12.39 0.13 3.76
CA LYS A 29 -13.53 0.69 3.00
C LYS A 29 -13.16 2.02 2.34
N ARG A 30 -12.38 2.85 3.03
CA ARG A 30 -11.88 4.14 2.51
C ARG A 30 -10.93 3.89 1.34
N LEU A 31 -10.02 2.93 1.47
CA LEU A 31 -9.11 2.52 0.40
C LEU A 31 -9.87 1.97 -0.82
N ASP A 32 -10.83 1.05 -0.65
CA ASP A 32 -11.61 0.51 -1.79
C ASP A 32 -12.42 1.60 -2.51
N THR A 33 -13.06 2.50 -1.76
CA THR A 33 -13.82 3.62 -2.34
C THR A 33 -12.90 4.55 -3.14
N TRP A 34 -11.76 4.94 -2.56
CA TRP A 34 -10.76 5.77 -3.22
C TRP A 34 -10.17 5.08 -4.45
N TRP A 35 -9.88 3.79 -4.36
CA TRP A 35 -9.31 2.99 -5.44
C TRP A 35 -10.21 2.95 -6.67
N ARG A 36 -11.49 2.62 -6.46
CA ARG A 36 -12.52 2.58 -7.51
C ARG A 36 -12.78 3.96 -8.09
N GLY A 37 -12.86 4.98 -7.24
CA GLY A 37 -13.04 6.38 -7.67
C GLY A 37 -11.91 6.88 -8.57
N ASN A 38 -10.70 6.34 -8.41
CA ASN A 38 -9.52 6.72 -9.16
C ASN A 38 -9.17 5.79 -10.34
N ARG A 39 -10.00 4.78 -10.62
CA ARG A 39 -9.82 3.83 -11.74
C ARG A 39 -8.40 3.23 -11.79
N ILE A 40 -7.86 2.83 -10.65
CA ILE A 40 -6.51 2.28 -10.56
C ILE A 40 -6.52 0.83 -11.08
N ASP A 41 -5.60 0.50 -11.99
CA ASP A 41 -5.66 -0.72 -12.82
C ASP A 41 -5.22 -2.01 -12.12
N THR A 42 -4.82 -1.93 -10.85
CA THR A 42 -4.39 -3.11 -10.08
C THR A 42 -5.53 -3.54 -9.15
N LYS A 43 -5.80 -4.85 -8.99
CA LYS A 43 -6.77 -5.27 -7.98
C LYS A 43 -6.13 -5.17 -6.59
N LEU A 44 -6.90 -4.76 -5.58
CA LEU A 44 -6.42 -4.74 -4.18
C LEU A 44 -5.92 -6.12 -3.72
N GLY A 45 -6.46 -7.22 -4.24
CA GLY A 45 -6.00 -8.59 -3.98
C GLY A 45 -4.78 -9.05 -4.79
N GLU A 46 -4.34 -8.27 -5.79
CA GLU A 46 -3.10 -8.50 -6.56
C GLU A 46 -1.91 -7.71 -5.98
N MET A 47 -2.11 -6.97 -4.89
CA MET A 47 -0.99 -6.46 -4.09
C MET A 47 -0.31 -7.64 -3.40
N TYR A 48 1.02 -7.71 -3.55
CA TYR A 48 1.88 -8.86 -3.23
C TYR A 48 1.53 -9.52 -1.88
N ASN A 49 1.26 -10.83 -1.90
CA ASN A 49 0.97 -11.66 -0.71
C ASN A 49 1.75 -12.99 -0.79
N PRO A 50 2.76 -13.22 0.06
CA PRO A 50 3.20 -14.56 0.39
C PRO A 50 2.73 -14.91 1.81
N VAL A 51 1.71 -15.75 1.88
CA VAL A 51 1.35 -16.56 3.05
C VAL A 51 0.61 -15.81 4.17
N THR A 52 -0.71 -15.75 4.09
CA THR A 52 -1.64 -16.27 5.14
C THR A 52 -3.09 -16.05 4.69
N ARG A 53 -3.98 -16.96 5.08
CA ARG A 53 -5.42 -17.00 4.74
C ARG A 53 -6.24 -15.89 5.45
N LYS A 54 -5.85 -14.62 5.31
CA LYS A 54 -6.64 -13.46 5.77
C LYS A 54 -6.66 -12.37 4.70
N SER A 55 -7.82 -11.77 4.53
CA SER A 55 -8.13 -10.65 3.63
C SER A 55 -7.60 -9.32 4.20
N GLU A 56 -6.28 -9.24 4.37
CA GLU A 56 -5.60 -8.01 4.79
C GLU A 56 -4.93 -7.36 3.59
N VAL A 57 -5.30 -6.12 3.28
CA VAL A 57 -4.71 -5.36 2.16
C VAL A 57 -3.32 -4.88 2.58
N GLN A 58 -2.32 -5.23 1.78
CA GLN A 58 -0.92 -4.89 2.01
C GLN A 58 -0.43 -3.94 0.94
N ILE A 59 0.29 -2.89 1.33
CA ILE A 59 0.95 -1.99 0.40
C ILE A 59 2.46 -2.21 0.52
N ASN A 60 3.12 -2.58 -0.57
CA ASN A 60 4.58 -2.67 -0.59
C ASN A 60 5.19 -1.27 -0.45
N ALA A 61 5.81 -1.01 0.69
CA ALA A 61 6.36 0.28 1.06
C ALA A 61 7.88 0.25 1.25
N ASN A 62 8.57 -0.68 0.57
CA ASN A 62 9.99 -0.96 0.76
C ASN A 62 10.91 0.28 0.81
N THR A 63 10.64 1.30 0.00
CA THR A 63 11.50 2.49 -0.07
C THR A 63 11.33 3.44 1.13
N LYS A 64 10.17 3.42 1.79
CA LYS A 64 9.81 4.39 2.83
C LYS A 64 9.52 3.76 4.19
N ALA A 65 9.04 2.52 4.23
CA ALA A 65 8.72 1.81 5.46
C ALA A 65 9.90 1.01 6.04
N LYS A 66 10.96 0.78 5.25
CA LYS A 66 12.10 -0.06 5.64
C LYS A 66 12.95 0.49 6.80
N ILE A 67 12.84 1.78 7.06
CA ILE A 67 13.50 2.47 8.19
C ILE A 67 12.79 2.20 9.53
N PHE A 68 11.57 1.67 9.52
CA PHE A 68 10.81 1.38 10.73
C PHE A 68 10.99 -0.08 11.14
N ASP A 69 10.86 -0.32 12.44
CA ASP A 69 10.88 -1.66 13.00
C ASP A 69 9.61 -2.44 12.64
N ASP A 70 9.69 -3.77 12.74
CA ASP A 70 8.52 -4.63 12.60
C ASP A 70 7.43 -4.24 13.61
N ARG A 71 6.17 -4.30 13.19
CA ARG A 71 4.98 -3.92 13.97
C ARG A 71 4.88 -2.43 14.34
N THR A 72 5.69 -1.56 13.74
CA THR A 72 5.56 -0.11 13.93
C THR A 72 4.23 0.37 13.36
N ILE A 73 3.42 1.07 14.17
CA ILE A 73 2.18 1.70 13.72
C ILE A 73 2.53 2.98 12.96
N VAL A 74 1.95 3.14 11.77
CA VAL A 74 2.28 4.21 10.83
C VAL A 74 1.03 4.77 10.16
N LYS A 75 1.15 6.01 9.69
CA LYS A 75 0.33 6.55 8.60
C LYS A 75 1.06 6.38 7.29
N ILE A 76 0.39 5.84 6.29
CA ILE A 76 0.87 5.77 4.93
C ILE A 76 0.04 6.67 4.04
N THR A 77 0.73 7.56 3.30
CA THR A 77 0.10 8.43 2.30
C THR A 77 0.48 7.92 0.91
N ILE A 78 -0.53 7.64 0.09
CA ILE A 78 -0.36 7.20 -1.30
C ILE A 78 -1.07 8.16 -2.24
N ASP A 79 -0.49 8.40 -3.42
CA ASP A 79 -1.11 9.14 -4.52
C ASP A 79 -1.32 8.26 -5.75
N VAL A 80 -2.22 8.73 -6.61
CA VAL A 80 -2.39 8.17 -7.94
C VAL A 80 -1.24 8.65 -8.83
N ARG A 81 -0.68 7.74 -9.63
CA ARG A 81 0.31 8.08 -10.66
C ARG A 81 0.00 7.43 -12.00
N PRO A 82 0.05 8.20 -13.10
CA PRO A 82 0.06 7.61 -14.43
C PRO A 82 1.37 6.86 -14.62
N TRP A 83 1.30 5.72 -15.29
CA TRP A 83 2.47 4.94 -15.70
C TRP A 83 2.17 4.23 -17.01
N LYS A 84 3.23 3.89 -17.75
CA LYS A 84 3.12 3.13 -18.99
C LYS A 84 3.65 1.73 -18.77
N LYS A 85 2.87 0.71 -19.14
CA LYS A 85 3.32 -0.68 -19.19
C LYS A 85 3.00 -1.28 -20.55
N ALA A 86 4.03 -1.75 -21.25
CA ALA A 86 3.91 -2.34 -22.58
C ALA A 86 3.13 -1.45 -23.58
N GLY A 87 3.39 -0.13 -23.55
CA GLY A 87 2.74 0.84 -24.45
C GLY A 87 1.30 1.24 -24.08
N VAL A 88 0.72 0.65 -23.04
CA VAL A 88 -0.62 0.99 -22.55
C VAL A 88 -0.50 2.00 -21.41
N ASP A 89 -1.23 3.11 -21.54
CA ASP A 89 -1.40 4.09 -20.46
C ASP A 89 -2.22 3.46 -19.33
N ARG A 90 -1.67 3.52 -18.11
CA ARG A 90 -2.24 2.93 -16.92
C ARG A 90 -2.20 3.89 -15.75
N ILE A 91 -3.02 3.60 -14.76
CA ILE A 91 -3.08 4.32 -13.49
C ILE A 91 -2.64 3.37 -12.38
N GLY A 92 -1.62 3.78 -11.64
CA GLY A 92 -1.05 3.06 -10.50
C GLY A 92 -1.04 3.91 -9.25
N ILE A 93 -0.36 3.41 -8.21
CA ILE A 93 -0.11 4.14 -6.97
C ILE A 93 1.36 4.45 -6.80
N LYS A 94 1.65 5.52 -6.08
CA LYS A 94 2.98 5.80 -5.53
C LYS A 94 2.84 6.16 -4.06
N ILE A 95 3.82 5.73 -3.28
CA ILE A 95 3.88 6.02 -1.86
C ILE A 95 4.60 7.36 -1.70
N LEU A 96 3.87 8.33 -1.14
CA LEU A 96 4.40 9.65 -0.87
C LEU A 96 5.13 9.68 0.46
N GLU A 97 4.58 9.02 1.47
CA GLU A 97 5.08 9.14 2.83
C GLU A 97 4.67 7.94 3.69
N VAL A 98 5.52 7.61 4.66
CA VAL A 98 5.21 6.71 5.77
C VAL A 98 5.73 7.40 7.03
N VAL A 99 4.85 7.67 7.99
CA VAL A 99 5.17 8.38 9.23
C VAL A 99 4.76 7.53 10.42
N ARG A 100 5.63 7.42 11.42
CA ARG A 100 5.32 6.74 12.68
C ARG A 100 4.21 7.48 13.44
N LEU A 101 3.28 6.72 13.98
CA LEU A 101 2.24 7.21 14.90
C LEU A 101 2.67 7.14 16.37
#